data_AF-A0A2G3A4P5-F1
#
_entry.id   AF-A0A2G3A4P5-F1
#
_cell.length_a   1.000
_cell.length_b   1.000
_cell.length_c   1.000
_cell.angle_alpha   90.00
_cell.angle_beta   90.00
_cell.angle_gamma   90.00
#
_symmetry.space_group_name_H-M   'P 1'
#
loop_
_entity.id
_entity.type
_entity.pdbx_description
1 polymer ?
#
loop_
_entity_poly.entity_id
_entity_poly.type
_entity_poly.pdbx_seq_one_letter_code
_entity_poly.pdbx_strand_id
1 'polypeptide(L)'
;MHVSRVALLAFHLALITTPQEAYVVLTFASLLSHGNWKEGVKFARRHSDAASIYAPEISDSQDSISDDELVERVTELAVLLQNSLDILTDKDRLQEAISRINAGFKFEWWAPQLNWV
;
A
#
# COMPACT_ATOMS: atom_id res chain seq x y z
N MET A 1 6.71 -3.47 20.85
CA MET A 1 6.07 -2.52 19.92
C MET A 1 4.68 -3.07 19.59
N HIS A 2 3.61 -2.52 20.18
CA HIS A 2 2.25 -2.92 19.80
C HIS A 2 1.91 -2.22 18.49
N VAL A 3 2.03 -2.93 17.37
CA VAL A 3 1.54 -2.43 16.07
C VAL A 3 0.01 -2.45 16.14
N SER A 4 -0.63 -1.30 15.99
CA SER A 4 -2.09 -1.23 15.92
C SER A 4 -2.56 -2.03 14.70
N ARG A 5 -3.52 -2.94 14.89
CA ARG A 5 -4.13 -3.71 13.78
C ARG A 5 -4.72 -2.76 12.71
N VAL A 6 -5.19 -1.59 13.14
CA VAL A 6 -5.71 -0.54 12.26
C VAL A 6 -4.59 0.07 11.41
N ALA A 7 -3.39 0.28 11.97
CA ALA A 7 -2.26 0.83 11.23
C ALA A 7 -1.75 -0.15 10.16
N LEU A 8 -1.68 -1.45 10.49
CA LEU A 8 -1.32 -2.47 9.51
C LEU A 8 -2.35 -2.56 8.39
N LEU A 9 -3.65 -2.54 8.71
CA LEU A 9 -4.71 -2.53 7.71
C LEU A 9 -4.69 -1.26 6.84
N ALA A 10 -4.43 -0.10 7.43
CA ALA A 10 -4.28 1.15 6.69
C ALA A 10 -3.11 1.09 5.71
N PHE A 11 -2.01 0.46 6.12
CA PHE A 11 -0.84 0.26 5.26
C PHE A 11 -1.16 -0.64 4.06
N HIS A 12 -1.85 -1.76 4.28
CA HIS A 12 -2.33 -2.60 3.17
C HIS A 12 -3.31 -1.84 2.26
N LEU A 13 -4.23 -1.05 2.84
CA LEU A 13 -5.17 -0.26 2.06
C LEU A 13 -4.49 0.80 1.19
N ALA A 14 -3.44 1.47 1.71
CA ALA A 14 -2.65 2.43 0.94
C ALA A 14 -1.96 1.75 -0.25
N LEU A 15 -1.33 0.58 -0.04
CA LEU A 15 -0.58 -0.11 -1.08
C LEU A 15 -1.47 -0.81 -2.11
N ILE A 16 -2.62 -1.36 -1.72
CA ILE A 16 -3.53 -1.99 -2.69
C ILE A 16 -4.23 -0.96 -3.58
N THR A 17 -4.48 0.25 -3.06
CA THR A 17 -5.11 1.33 -3.82
C THR A 17 -4.12 2.09 -4.70
N THR A 18 -2.87 2.21 -4.25
CA THR A 18 -1.79 2.84 -5.01
C THR A 18 -0.50 2.06 -4.75
N PRO A 19 -0.26 0.99 -5.54
CA PRO A 19 0.96 0.18 -5.42
C PRO A 19 2.21 1.04 -5.50
N GLN A 20 3.22 0.68 -4.71
CA GLN A 20 4.49 1.41 -4.63
C GLN A 20 5.66 0.47 -4.91
N GLU A 21 6.78 1.03 -5.34
CA GLU A 21 8.00 0.25 -5.53
C GLU A 21 8.52 -0.31 -4.20
N ALA A 22 9.04 -1.53 -4.22
CA ALA A 22 9.58 -2.21 -3.04
C ALA A 22 10.61 -1.35 -2.28
N TYR A 23 11.42 -0.59 -3.00
CA TYR A 23 12.44 0.28 -2.41
C TYR A 23 11.83 1.47 -1.64
N VAL A 24 10.73 2.06 -2.14
CA VAL A 24 9.99 3.12 -1.43
C VAL A 24 9.34 2.55 -0.17
N VAL A 25 8.67 1.41 -0.29
CA VAL A 25 7.98 0.73 0.82
C VAL A 25 8.95 0.34 1.92
N LEU A 26 10.09 -0.27 1.57
CA LEU A 26 11.11 -0.66 2.55
C LEU A 26 11.81 0.55 3.17
N THR A 27 12.04 1.63 2.41
CA THR A 27 12.63 2.86 2.97
C THR A 27 11.70 3.45 4.03
N PHE A 28 10.41 3.56 3.72
CA PHE A 28 9.39 4.02 4.66
C PHE A 28 9.30 3.11 5.90
N ALA A 29 9.19 1.79 5.72
CA ALA A 29 9.10 0.84 6.83
C ALA A 29 10.35 0.86 7.72
N SER A 30 11.54 0.98 7.11
CA SER A 30 12.80 1.07 7.84
C SER A 30 12.95 2.40 8.58
N LEU A 31 12.47 3.49 7.99
CA LEU A 31 12.42 4.80 8.65
C LEU A 31 11.53 4.75 9.89
N LEU A 32 10.35 4.12 9.81
CA LEU A 32 9.47 3.92 10.97
C LEU A 32 10.10 3.02 12.05
N SER A 33 10.90 2.04 11.65
CA SER A 33 11.52 1.07 12.58
C SER A 33 12.77 1.61 13.26
N HIS A 34 13.59 2.36 12.55
CA HIS A 34 14.90 2.83 13.02
C HIS A 34 14.95 4.33 13.33
N GLY A 35 13.98 5.13 12.87
CA GLY A 35 13.96 6.58 13.05
C GLY A 35 15.09 7.32 12.33
N ASN A 36 15.81 6.66 11.40
CA ASN A 36 16.98 7.21 10.73
C ASN A 36 16.88 6.99 9.21
N TRP A 37 16.80 8.08 8.46
CA TRP A 37 16.73 8.09 6.99
C TRP A 37 17.88 7.32 6.34
N LYS A 38 19.12 7.63 6.72
CA LYS A 38 20.32 7.06 6.08
C LYS A 38 20.38 5.54 6.24
N GLU A 39 20.09 5.03 7.45
CA GLU A 39 20.05 3.58 7.66
C GLU A 39 18.83 2.95 6.98
N GLY A 40 17.70 3.65 6.90
CA GLY A 40 16.52 3.19 6.17
C GLY A 40 16.76 3.00 4.67
N VAL A 41 17.35 4.00 4.01
CA VAL A 41 17.75 3.95 2.60
C VAL A 41 18.75 2.82 2.35
N LYS A 42 19.77 2.70 3.20
CA LYS A 42 20.78 1.64 3.11
C LYS A 42 20.18 0.25 3.30
N PHE A 43 19.20 0.10 4.20
CA PHE A 43 18.49 -1.15 4.40
C PHE A 43 17.66 -1.48 3.16
N ALA A 44 16.84 -0.55 2.69
CA ALA A 44 15.98 -0.77 1.53
C ALA A 44 16.78 -1.16 0.29
N ARG A 45 17.93 -0.50 0.05
CA ARG A 45 18.80 -0.75 -1.11
C ARG A 45 19.36 -2.18 -1.14
N ARG A 46 19.49 -2.82 0.01
CA ARG A 46 20.00 -4.20 0.12
C ARG A 46 18.92 -5.26 -0.01
N HIS A 47 17.65 -4.90 0.15
CA HIS A 47 16.57 -5.87 0.35
C HIS A 47 15.35 -5.65 -0.56
N SER A 48 15.29 -4.56 -1.34
CA SER A 48 14.15 -4.24 -2.23
C SER A 48 13.84 -5.33 -3.24
N ASP A 49 14.87 -5.94 -3.82
CA ASP A 49 14.69 -6.95 -4.86
C ASP A 49 13.94 -8.17 -4.31
N ALA A 50 14.25 -8.57 -3.08
CA ALA A 50 13.58 -9.67 -2.40
C ALA A 50 12.12 -9.35 -2.01
N ALA A 51 11.78 -8.07 -1.86
CA ALA A 51 10.43 -7.61 -1.52
C ALA A 51 9.54 -7.39 -2.76
N SER A 52 10.07 -7.51 -3.98
CA SER A 52 9.29 -7.41 -5.23
C SER A 52 8.19 -8.50 -5.38
N ILE A 53 8.26 -9.56 -4.57
CA ILE A 53 7.31 -10.70 -4.62
C ILE A 53 5.91 -10.39 -4.08
N TYR A 54 5.71 -9.24 -3.41
CA TYR A 54 4.45 -8.90 -2.73
C TYR A 54 3.44 -8.20 -3.67
N ALA A 55 2.99 -8.89 -4.71
CA ALA A 55 1.90 -8.42 -5.56
C ALA A 55 0.53 -8.64 -4.88
N PRO A 56 -0.47 -7.74 -5.05
CA PRO A 56 -0.49 -6.55 -5.93
C PRO A 56 0.00 -5.25 -5.28
N GLU A 57 0.49 -5.30 -4.03
CA GLU A 57 0.82 -4.12 -3.22
C GLU A 57 2.09 -3.41 -3.69
N ILE A 58 2.97 -4.18 -4.35
CA ILE A 58 4.23 -3.71 -4.90
C ILE A 58 4.12 -3.57 -6.42
N SER A 59 4.52 -2.40 -6.92
CA SER A 59 4.66 -2.17 -8.36
C SER A 59 6.03 -2.64 -8.85
N ASP A 60 6.12 -2.88 -10.16
CA ASP A 60 7.41 -3.12 -10.81
C ASP A 60 8.38 -1.98 -10.52
N SER A 61 9.65 -2.32 -10.31
CA SER A 61 10.71 -1.34 -10.09
C SER A 61 10.89 -0.46 -11.32
N GLN A 62 10.96 0.85 -11.13
CA GLN A 62 11.50 1.73 -12.16
C GLN A 62 13.04 1.61 -12.16
N ASP A 63 13.69 2.17 -13.18
CA ASP A 63 15.16 2.34 -13.19
C ASP A 63 15.63 3.15 -11.96
N SER A 64 16.95 3.39 -11.86
CA SER A 64 17.56 4.08 -10.71
C SER A 64 16.79 5.33 -10.24
N ILE A 65 16.14 5.23 -9.08
CA ILE A 65 15.50 6.36 -8.39
C ILE A 65 16.55 7.27 -7.75
N SER A 66 16.36 8.59 -7.87
CA SER A 66 17.23 9.56 -7.20
C SER A 66 16.91 9.69 -5.70
N ASP A 67 17.84 10.23 -4.91
CA ASP A 67 17.58 10.44 -3.47
C ASP A 67 16.44 11.46 -3.23
N ASP A 68 16.34 12.52 -4.05
CA ASP A 68 15.28 13.53 -3.96
C ASP A 68 13.90 12.94 -4.32
N GLU A 69 13.84 12.16 -5.40
CA GLU A 69 12.64 11.43 -5.80
C GLU A 69 12.23 10.41 -4.75
N LEU A 70 13.19 9.70 -4.13
CA LEU A 70 12.88 8.77 -3.05
C LEU A 70 12.24 9.50 -1.85
N VAL A 71 12.71 10.70 -1.50
CA VAL A 71 12.11 11.51 -0.43
C VAL A 71 10.67 11.88 -0.78
N GLU A 72 10.41 12.31 -2.01
CA GLU A 72 9.07 12.66 -2.49
C GLU A 72 8.14 11.45 -2.40
N ARG A 73 8.52 10.31 -2.97
CA ARG A 73 7.72 9.08 -3.01
C ARG A 73 7.45 8.50 -1.62
N VAL A 74 8.43 8.57 -0.70
CA VAL A 74 8.24 8.18 0.71
C VAL A 74 7.29 9.12 1.43
N THR A 75 7.33 10.42 1.11
CA THR A 75 6.40 11.42 1.67
C THR A 75 4.99 11.21 1.14
N GLU A 76 4.83 10.92 -0.15
CA GLU A 76 3.55 10.54 -0.75
C GLU A 76 2.96 9.29 -0.09
N LEU A 77 3.78 8.25 0.14
CA LEU A 77 3.34 7.05 0.84
C LEU A 77 2.87 7.35 2.27
N ALA A 78 3.53 8.28 2.98
CA ALA A 78 3.07 8.72 4.30
C ALA A 78 1.68 9.38 4.24
N VAL A 79 1.42 10.20 3.22
CA VAL A 79 0.11 10.83 2.97
C VAL A 79 -0.94 9.78 2.64
N LEU A 80 -0.64 8.80 1.79
CA LEU A 80 -1.54 7.69 1.47
C LEU A 80 -1.91 6.87 2.71
N LEU A 81 -0.93 6.60 3.58
CA LEU A 81 -1.17 5.92 4.85
C LEU A 81 -2.09 6.74 5.75
N GLN A 82 -1.87 8.05 5.86
CA GLN A 82 -2.73 8.93 6.66
C GLN A 82 -4.17 8.94 6.13
N ASN A 83 -4.35 9.06 4.81
CA ASN A 83 -5.68 8.99 4.18
C ASN A 83 -6.37 7.65 4.45
N SER A 84 -5.61 6.55 4.42
CA SER A 84 -6.11 5.21 4.73
C SER A 84 -6.49 5.06 6.20
N LEU A 85 -5.72 5.65 7.12
CA LEU A 85 -6.06 5.72 8.54
C LEU A 85 -7.35 6.52 8.77
N ASP A 86 -7.51 7.66 8.11
CA ASP A 86 -8.70 8.48 8.20
C ASP A 86 -9.95 7.71 7.74
N ILE A 87 -9.83 6.92 6.66
CA ILE A 87 -10.91 6.04 6.20
C ILE A 87 -11.25 4.97 7.25
N LEU A 88 -10.25 4.35 7.87
CA LEU A 88 -10.47 3.23 8.80
C LEU A 88 -10.88 3.65 10.21
N THR A 89 -10.63 4.90 10.59
CA THR A 89 -10.96 5.44 11.92
C THR A 89 -12.26 6.25 11.93
N ASP A 90 -12.76 6.66 10.77
CA ASP A 90 -14.06 7.30 10.61
C ASP A 90 -15.14 6.27 10.23
N LYS A 91 -16.22 6.21 11.02
CA LYS A 91 -17.29 5.21 10.83
C LYS A 91 -17.97 5.35 9.47
N ASP A 92 -18.29 6.56 9.05
CA ASP A 92 -19.07 6.80 7.84
C ASP A 92 -18.21 6.53 6.60
N ARG A 93 -16.93 6.94 6.64
CA ARG A 93 -15.97 6.63 5.58
C ARG A 93 -15.64 5.15 5.49
N LEU A 94 -15.53 4.46 6.63
CA LEU A 94 -15.35 3.01 6.66
C LEU A 94 -16.53 2.29 6.02
N GLN A 95 -17.77 2.70 6.34
CA GLN A 95 -18.98 2.14 5.73
C GLN A 95 -19.03 2.38 4.21
N GLU A 96 -18.63 3.55 3.75
CA GLU A 96 -18.51 3.86 2.32
C GLU A 96 -17.47 2.96 1.63
N ALA A 97 -16.27 2.83 2.22
CA ALA A 97 -15.19 2.01 1.68
C ALA A 97 -15.60 0.53 1.56
N ILE A 98 -16.21 -0.04 2.62
CA ILE A 98 -16.73 -1.41 2.61
C ILE A 98 -17.82 -1.58 1.54
N SER A 99 -18.69 -0.59 1.37
CA SER A 99 -19.74 -0.64 0.35
C SER A 99 -19.17 -0.67 -1.07
N ARG A 100 -18.11 0.11 -1.34
CA ARG A 100 -17.40 0.10 -2.63
C ARG A 100 -16.72 -1.23 -2.92
N ILE A 101 -16.06 -1.80 -1.92
CA ILE A 101 -15.43 -3.13 -2.03
C ILE A 101 -16.49 -4.18 -2.37
N ASN A 102 -17.60 -4.20 -1.62
CA ASN A 102 -18.71 -5.13 -1.85
C ASN A 102 -19.41 -4.92 -3.20
N ALA A 103 -19.44 -3.70 -3.72
CA ALA A 103 -19.96 -3.41 -5.06
C ALA A 103 -19.05 -3.95 -6.17
N GLY A 104 -17.72 -3.90 -5.98
CA GLY A 104 -16.75 -4.53 -6.89
C GLY A 104 -16.92 -6.05 -6.99
N PHE A 105 -17.19 -6.72 -5.86
CA PHE A 105 -17.48 -8.16 -5.83
C PHE A 105 -18.83 -8.56 -6.45
N LYS A 106 -19.76 -7.62 -6.66
CA LYS A 106 -21.06 -7.91 -7.28
C LYS A 106 -21.01 -8.11 -8.80
N PHE A 107 -19.90 -7.78 -9.48
CA PHE A 107 -19.83 -7.79 -10.95
C PHE A 107 -19.22 -9.05 -11.60
N GLU A 108 -18.85 -10.11 -10.85
CA GLU A 108 -18.18 -11.28 -11.45
C GLU A 108 -18.90 -12.64 -11.37
N TRP A 109 -20.06 -12.77 -10.71
CA TRP A 109 -20.66 -14.11 -10.51
C TRP A 109 -22.15 -14.26 -10.83
N TRP A 110 -22.76 -13.33 -11.58
CA TRP A 110 -24.15 -13.53 -12.02
C TRP A 110 -24.43 -13.02 -13.43
N ALA A 111 -23.86 -13.72 -14.42
CA ALA A 111 -24.53 -13.90 -15.70
C ALA A 111 -24.88 -15.41 -15.81
N PRO A 112 -26.14 -15.81 -15.64
CA PRO A 112 -26.57 -17.13 -16.09
C PRO A 112 -26.34 -17.17 -17.60
N GLN A 113 -25.53 -18.11 -18.07
CA GLN A 113 -25.49 -18.42 -19.50
C GLN A 113 -26.92 -18.74 -19.93
N LEU A 114 -27.52 -17.84 -20.71
CA LEU A 114 -28.79 -18.06 -21.38
C LEU A 114 -28.60 -19.22 -22.35
N ASN A 115 -29.24 -20.35 -22.04
CA ASN A 115 -29.32 -21.48 -22.93
C ASN A 115 -30.79 -21.84 -23.13
N TRP A 116 -31.41 -21.28 -24.19
CA TRP A 116 -32.64 -21.73 -24.87
C TRP A 116 -32.63 -20.99 -26.24
N VAL A 117 -32.58 -21.58 -27.43
CA VAL A 117 -32.91 -22.90 -28.00
C VAL A 117 -31.91 -23.21 -29.12
#